data_AF-A0AA96V5Y6-F1
#
_entry.id   AF-A0AA96V5Y6-F1
#
_cell.length_a   1.000
_cell.length_b   1.000
_cell.length_c   1.000
_cell.angle_alpha   90.00
_cell.angle_beta   90.00
_cell.angle_gamma   90.00
#
_symmetry.space_group_name_H-M   'P 1'
#
loop_
_entity.id
_entity.type
_entity.pdbx_description
1 polymer ?
#
loop_
_entity_poly.entity_id
_entity_poly.type
_entity_poly.pdbx_seq_one_letter_code
_entity_poly.pdbx_strand_id
1 'polypeptide(L)'
;MQEYKLKRGFTPDLDRMRGLLTECFGTEIQEKDKKLTTSYGVLKEITVWIDNKKLCVETHADNAGASDDSILDTNKRFRTFLDKSTGYSSKDRVKNAKKDVGGED
;
A
#
# COMPACT_ATOMS: atom_id res chain seq x y z
N MET A 1 7.83 -7.67 -1.56
CA MET A 1 6.40 -7.69 -1.92
C MET A 1 5.52 -8.16 -0.75
N GLN A 2 4.38 -7.49 -0.51
CA GLN A 2 3.29 -7.92 0.37
C GLN A 2 1.97 -7.99 -0.40
N GLU A 3 1.15 -8.99 -0.07
CA GLU A 3 -0.19 -9.17 -0.63
C GLU A 3 -1.26 -8.82 0.41
N TYR A 4 -2.33 -8.17 -0.03
CA TYR A 4 -3.46 -7.79 0.82
C TYR A 4 -4.78 -8.27 0.23
N LYS A 5 -5.52 -9.05 1.02
CA LYS A 5 -6.90 -9.42 0.71
C LYS A 5 -7.78 -8.17 0.76
N LEU A 6 -8.79 -8.10 -0.11
CA LEU A 6 -9.78 -7.03 -0.12
C LEU A 6 -10.98 -7.41 0.75
N LYS A 7 -11.58 -6.43 1.43
CA LYS A 7 -12.82 -6.62 2.19
C LYS A 7 -13.99 -6.89 1.23
N ARG A 8 -14.99 -7.65 1.69
CA ARG A 8 -16.21 -7.88 0.91
C ARG A 8 -16.84 -6.54 0.49
N GLY A 9 -17.09 -6.38 -0.82
CA GLY A 9 -17.57 -5.12 -1.42
C GLY A 9 -16.48 -4.22 -1.99
N PHE A 10 -15.19 -4.53 -1.79
CA PHE A 10 -14.08 -3.82 -2.42
C PHE A 10 -13.62 -4.58 -3.67
N THR A 11 -13.50 -3.87 -4.79
CA THR A 11 -13.06 -4.43 -6.06
C THR A 11 -11.54 -4.23 -6.26
N PRO A 12 -10.86 -5.23 -6.83
CA PRO A 12 -9.46 -5.12 -7.23
C PRO A 12 -9.39 -4.34 -8.54
N ASP A 13 -9.54 -3.02 -8.43
CA ASP A 13 -9.62 -2.09 -9.55
C ASP A 13 -8.36 -1.21 -9.61
N LEU A 14 -7.60 -1.31 -10.70
CA LEU A 14 -6.32 -0.63 -10.86
C LEU A 14 -6.51 0.89 -11.04
N ASP A 15 -7.56 1.33 -11.73
CA ASP A 15 -7.86 2.76 -11.91
C ASP A 15 -8.21 3.43 -10.57
N ARG A 16 -8.98 2.72 -9.73
CA ARG A 16 -9.22 3.12 -8.34
C ARG A 16 -7.93 3.19 -7.53
N MET A 17 -7.01 2.22 -7.70
CA MET A 17 -5.71 2.27 -7.03
C MET A 17 -4.90 3.51 -7.46
N ARG A 18 -4.92 3.86 -8.74
CA ARG A 18 -4.26 5.05 -9.28
C ARG A 18 -4.79 6.32 -8.61
N GLY A 19 -6.11 6.49 -8.53
CA GLY A 19 -6.73 7.62 -7.85
C GLY A 19 -6.35 7.70 -6.37
N LEU A 20 -6.35 6.56 -5.66
CA LEU A 20 -5.95 6.49 -4.25
C LEU A 20 -4.47 6.80 -4.03
N LEU A 21 -3.59 6.38 -4.93
CA LEU A 21 -2.16 6.70 -4.86
C LEU A 21 -1.96 8.21 -5.02
N THR A 22 -2.57 8.82 -6.03
CA THR A 22 -2.53 10.27 -6.23
C THR A 22 -3.11 11.03 -5.04
N GLU A 23 -4.22 10.57 -4.46
CA GLU A 23 -4.84 11.20 -3.29
C GLU A 23 -3.97 11.11 -2.03
N CYS A 24 -3.35 9.95 -1.77
CA CYS A 24 -2.58 9.73 -0.54
C CYS A 24 -1.17 10.34 -0.59
N PHE A 25 -0.52 10.24 -1.74
CA PHE A 25 0.88 10.65 -1.91
C PHE A 25 1.03 12.00 -2.61
N GLY A 26 0.04 12.42 -3.42
CA GLY A 26 0.10 13.69 -4.15
C GLY A 26 1.16 13.70 -5.25
N THR A 27 1.54 12.53 -5.74
CA THR A 27 2.65 12.33 -6.68
C THR A 27 2.16 11.79 -8.01
N GLU A 28 3.00 11.96 -9.03
CA GLU A 28 2.74 11.42 -10.35
C GLU A 28 2.82 9.89 -10.32
N ILE A 29 1.83 9.24 -10.92
CA ILE A 29 1.76 7.78 -10.99
C ILE A 29 2.20 7.34 -12.37
N GLN A 30 3.28 6.56 -12.39
CA GLN A 30 3.77 5.90 -13.59
C GLN A 30 3.06 4.56 -13.73
N GLU A 31 2.58 4.23 -14.92
CA GLU A 31 1.96 2.94 -15.20
C GLU A 31 2.79 2.15 -16.19
N LYS A 32 3.17 0.93 -15.81
CA LYS A 32 3.95 0.03 -16.67
C LYS A 32 3.55 -1.41 -16.37
N ASP A 33 3.27 -2.20 -17.41
CA ASP A 33 2.95 -3.63 -17.28
C ASP A 33 1.80 -3.92 -16.28
N LYS A 34 0.76 -3.07 -16.26
CA LYS A 34 -0.37 -3.12 -15.29
C LYS A 34 0.06 -2.97 -13.82
N LYS A 35 1.24 -2.39 -13.60
CA LYS A 35 1.73 -1.97 -12.29
C LYS A 35 1.76 -0.44 -12.25
N LEU A 36 1.34 0.10 -11.12
CA LEU A 36 1.38 1.51 -10.81
C LEU A 36 2.57 1.76 -9.90
N THR A 37 3.48 2.63 -10.31
CA THR A 37 4.68 2.97 -9.55
C THR A 37 4.67 4.45 -9.19
N THR A 38 4.99 4.73 -7.94
CA THR A 38 5.16 6.08 -7.41
C THR A 38 6.27 6.09 -6.36
N SER A 39 6.71 7.27 -5.93
CA SER A 39 7.64 7.43 -4.82
C SER A 39 7.11 8.50 -3.86
N TYR A 40 7.40 8.38 -2.56
CA TYR A 40 7.02 9.39 -1.58
C TYR A 40 7.90 9.33 -0.33
N GLY A 41 8.45 10.48 0.06
CA GLY A 41 9.23 10.63 1.30
C GLY A 41 10.39 9.63 1.36
N VAL A 42 10.35 8.75 2.36
CA VAL A 42 11.39 7.71 2.56
C VAL A 42 11.19 6.47 1.67
N LEU A 43 10.03 6.34 1.02
CA LEU A 43 9.77 5.27 0.05
C LEU A 43 10.20 5.76 -1.35
N LYS A 44 11.38 5.35 -1.78
CA LYS A 44 11.94 5.67 -3.11
C LYS A 44 11.14 5.03 -4.23
N GLU A 45 10.49 3.91 -3.94
CA GLU A 45 9.62 3.24 -4.90
C GLU A 45 8.47 2.55 -4.16
N ILE A 46 7.27 2.70 -4.69
CA ILE A 46 6.03 2.07 -4.27
C ILE A 46 5.37 1.56 -5.54
N THR A 47 5.44 0.26 -5.76
CA THR A 47 4.86 -0.42 -6.91
C THR A 47 3.63 -1.21 -6.46
N VAL A 48 2.50 -0.98 -7.11
CA VAL A 48 1.20 -1.56 -6.78
C VAL A 48 0.59 -2.22 -7.99
N TRP A 49 0.06 -3.42 -7.82
CA TRP A 49 -0.68 -4.12 -8.87
C TRP A 49 -1.73 -5.03 -8.27
N ILE A 50 -2.60 -5.54 -9.13
CA ILE A 50 -3.58 -6.55 -8.76
C ILE A 50 -3.07 -7.90 -9.25
N ASP A 51 -2.98 -8.86 -8.33
CA ASP A 51 -2.74 -10.26 -8.66
C ASP A 51 -3.71 -11.17 -7.90
N ASN A 52 -4.29 -12.15 -8.58
CA ASN A 52 -5.25 -13.11 -8.02
C ASN A 52 -6.34 -12.47 -7.11
N LYS A 53 -6.92 -11.34 -7.56
CA LYS A 53 -7.92 -10.52 -6.82
C LYS A 53 -7.43 -9.93 -5.49
N LYS A 54 -6.13 -9.94 -5.23
CA LYS A 54 -5.49 -9.29 -4.10
C LYS A 54 -4.75 -8.04 -4.57
N LEU A 55 -4.56 -7.12 -3.64
CA LEU A 55 -3.68 -5.97 -3.83
C LEU A 55 -2.25 -6.38 -3.50
N CYS A 56 -1.36 -6.29 -4.48
CA CYS A 56 0.07 -6.52 -4.31
C CYS A 56 0.78 -5.18 -4.21
N VAL A 57 1.67 -5.07 -3.21
CA VAL A 57 2.44 -3.87 -2.96
C VAL A 57 3.90 -4.23 -2.74
N GLU A 58 4.77 -3.55 -3.44
CA GLU A 58 6.21 -3.62 -3.28
C GLU A 58 6.73 -2.23 -2.97
N THR A 59 7.54 -2.12 -1.91
CA THR A 59 8.09 -0.85 -1.47
C THR A 59 9.59 -0.97 -1.31
N HIS A 60 10.31 0.02 -1.83
CA HIS A 60 11.73 0.21 -1.59
C HIS A 60 11.93 1.47 -0.74
N ALA A 61 12.44 1.30 0.47
CA ALA A 61 12.68 2.39 1.41
C ALA A 61 14.16 2.78 1.44
N ASP A 62 14.42 4.08 1.55
CA ASP A 62 15.74 4.63 1.82
C ASP A 62 15.60 5.63 2.98
N ASN A 63 16.07 5.18 4.14
CA ASN A 63 15.99 5.94 5.38
C ASN A 63 17.31 6.69 5.67
N ALA A 64 18.30 6.63 4.78
CA ALA A 64 19.59 7.28 5.00
C ALA A 64 19.40 8.80 5.06
N GLY A 65 19.63 9.39 6.24
CA GLY A 65 19.45 10.83 6.47
C GLY A 65 18.00 11.30 6.50
N ALA A 66 17.03 10.38 6.57
CA ALA A 66 15.62 10.74 6.72
C ALA A 66 15.34 11.21 8.16
N SER A 67 14.60 12.31 8.28
CA SER A 67 14.09 12.77 9.58
C SER A 67 12.93 11.89 10.06
N ASP A 68 12.79 11.75 11.37
CA ASP A 68 11.69 10.99 12.00
C ASP A 68 10.31 11.45 11.51
N ASP A 69 10.12 12.77 11.33
CA ASP A 69 8.87 13.33 10.82
C ASP A 69 8.52 12.81 9.42
N SER A 70 9.51 12.76 8.51
CA SER A 70 9.35 12.21 7.16
C SER A 70 9.03 10.72 7.19
N ILE A 71 9.66 9.95 8.09
CA ILE A 71 9.37 8.52 8.27
C ILE A 71 7.93 8.32 8.76
N LEU A 72 7.50 9.12 9.74
CA LEU A 72 6.17 9.05 10.32
C LEU A 72 5.09 9.46 9.31
N ASP A 73 5.28 10.55 8.56
CA ASP A 73 4.34 11.01 7.53
C ASP A 73 4.23 9.99 6.39
N THR A 74 5.36 9.47 5.91
CA THR A 74 5.38 8.44 4.85
C THR A 74 4.59 7.21 5.28
N ASN A 75 4.85 6.71 6.50
CA ASN A 75 4.13 5.55 7.04
C ASN A 75 2.63 5.84 7.23
N LYS A 76 2.26 7.03 7.68
CA LYS A 76 0.86 7.43 7.85
C LYS A 76 0.10 7.44 6.52
N ARG A 77 0.69 8.01 5.48
CA ARG A 77 0.11 8.03 4.12
C ARG A 77 0.02 6.63 3.53
N PHE A 78 1.07 5.83 3.69
CA PHE A 78 1.06 4.43 3.24
C PHE A 78 -0.03 3.59 3.91
N ARG A 79 -0.22 3.75 5.23
CA ARG A 79 -1.32 3.09 5.95
C ARG A 79 -2.68 3.57 5.47
N THR A 80 -2.85 4.87 5.24
CA THR A 80 -4.11 5.45 4.72
C THR A 80 -4.45 4.90 3.34
N PHE A 81 -3.46 4.81 2.45
CA PHE A 81 -3.61 4.20 1.13
C PHE A 81 -4.11 2.76 1.24
N LEU A 82 -3.48 1.96 2.09
CA LEU A 82 -3.84 0.56 2.26
C LEU A 82 -5.23 0.38 2.88
N ASP A 83 -5.63 1.26 3.80
CA ASP A 83 -6.95 1.22 4.42
C ASP A 83 -8.04 1.52 3.38
N LYS A 84 -7.82 2.52 2.52
CA LYS A 84 -8.76 2.89 1.45
C LYS A 84 -8.81 1.86 0.31
N SER A 85 -7.66 1.29 -0.05
CA SER A 85 -7.59 0.30 -1.14
C SER A 85 -8.18 -1.05 -0.74
N THR A 86 -7.89 -1.51 0.49
CA THR A 86 -8.34 -2.83 0.98
C THR A 86 -9.70 -2.81 1.66
N GLY A 87 -10.14 -1.65 2.16
CA GLY A 87 -11.38 -1.50 2.91
C GLY A 87 -11.31 -1.95 4.38
N TYR A 88 -10.14 -2.36 4.85
CA TYR A 88 -9.88 -2.67 6.26
C TYR A 88 -9.30 -1.43 6.95
N SER A 89 -9.83 -1.05 8.11
CA SER A 89 -9.14 -0.05 8.94
C SER A 89 -7.78 -0.57 9.39
N SER A 90 -6.82 0.32 9.63
CA SER A 90 -5.52 0.00 10.22
C SER A 90 -5.61 -0.95 11.43
N LYS A 91 -6.69 -0.88 12.24
CA LYS A 91 -6.93 -1.76 13.38
C LYS A 91 -7.36 -3.19 12.97
N ASP A 92 -8.15 -3.31 11.92
CA ASP A 92 -8.58 -4.59 11.35
C ASP A 92 -7.44 -5.25 10.55
N ARG A 93 -6.59 -4.46 9.89
CA ARG A 93 -5.42 -4.95 9.15
C ARG A 93 -4.38 -5.59 10.05
N VAL A 94 -4.09 -5.02 11.23
CA VAL A 94 -3.18 -5.64 12.20
C VAL A 94 -3.72 -6.98 12.69
N LYS A 95 -5.04 -7.12 12.89
CA LYS A 95 -5.66 -8.40 13.26
C LYS A 95 -5.58 -9.42 12.13
N ASN A 96 -5.85 -9.01 10.89
CA ASN A 96 -5.75 -9.90 9.73
C ASN A 96 -4.31 -10.30 9.40
N ALA A 97 -3.35 -9.38 9.50
CA ALA A 97 -1.93 -9.66 9.30
C ALA A 97 -1.39 -10.63 10.37
N LYS A 98 -1.82 -10.47 11.63
CA LYS A 98 -1.48 -11.43 12.69
C LYS A 98 -2.10 -12.82 12.46
N LYS A 99 -3.31 -12.89 11.88
CA LYS A 99 -3.94 -14.14 11.50
C LYS A 99 -3.27 -14.87 10.33
N ASP A 100 -2.63 -14.14 9.42
CA ASP A 100 -1.95 -14.70 8.24
C ASP A 100 -0.49 -15.08 8.54
N VAL A 101 0.12 -14.55 9.63
CA VAL A 101 1.47 -14.93 10.12
C VAL A 101 1.41 -16.00 11.22
N GLY A 102 0.24 -16.24 11.83
CA GLY A 102 -0.01 -17.38 12.70
C GLY A 102 -0.46 -18.58 11.89
N GLY A 103 0.48 -19.20 11.16
CA GLY A 103 0.37 -20.63 10.91
C GLY A 103 0.30 -21.34 12.26
N GLU A 104 -0.71 -22.18 12.41
CA GLU A 104 -1.08 -22.99 13.57
C GLU A 104 0.07 -23.89 14.09
N ASP A 105 0.01 -24.08 15.42
CA ASP A 105 0.43 -25.19 16.29
C ASP A 105 1.82 -25.84 16.18
#